data_AF-M1TTT3-F1
#
_entry.id   AF-M1TTT3-F1
#
_cell.length_a   1.000
_cell.length_b   1.000
_cell.length_c   1.000
_cell.angle_alpha   90.00
_cell.angle_beta   90.00
_cell.angle_gamma   90.00
#
_symmetry.space_group_name_H-M   'P 1'
#
loop_
_entity.id
_entity.type
_entity.pdbx_description
1 polymer ?
#
loop_
_entity_poly.entity_id
_entity_poly.type
_entity_poly.pdbx_seq_one_letter_code
_entity_poly.pdbx_strand_id
1 'polypeptide(L)'
;MATTSKPFRNLAEQLEKVRESLGIIANAVNADNDLSDDGKNNAWTRYTAPHRAYVAQVETALETISKNIDKAFNAARDKALPTATADTGKLVAEMELQRIISRGIPDDIGSLYRLVTSMEPSPTRTALIHELEARGHLSSEMISGILEENSPEIAALTSMMVQHVRIASVFTYNLQTTNKALNDRKAVFVHWVSLTRSDADYDMEVPGHVFVSPWKPTNAETVYRAR
;
A
#
# COMPACT_ATOMS: atom_id res chain seq x y z
N MET A 1 -5.90 -0.95 -21.35
CA MET A 1 -6.35 -1.32 -20.00
C MET A 1 -5.15 -1.23 -19.08
N ALA A 2 -5.25 -0.53 -17.94
CA ALA A 2 -4.22 -0.60 -16.91
C ALA A 2 -4.16 -2.04 -16.40
N THR A 3 -2.97 -2.62 -16.30
CA THR A 3 -2.80 -3.96 -15.72
C THR A 3 -3.07 -3.89 -14.23
N THR A 4 -3.91 -4.79 -13.71
CA THR A 4 -4.14 -4.95 -12.27
C THR A 4 -3.61 -6.31 -11.80
N SER A 5 -3.28 -6.43 -10.52
CA SER A 5 -2.87 -7.69 -9.90
C SER A 5 -3.51 -7.85 -8.51
N LYS A 6 -3.59 -9.09 -8.01
CA LYS A 6 -4.07 -9.42 -6.65
C LYS A 6 -2.91 -9.98 -5.81
N PRO A 7 -1.93 -9.15 -5.44
CA PRO A 7 -0.66 -9.64 -4.90
C PRO A 7 -0.80 -10.19 -3.47
N PHE A 8 -1.70 -9.64 -2.66
CA PHE A 8 -1.71 -9.86 -1.22
C PHE A 8 -2.01 -11.31 -0.82
N ARG A 9 -3.00 -11.96 -1.42
CA ARG A 9 -3.29 -13.38 -1.13
C ARG A 9 -2.08 -14.27 -1.37
N ASN A 10 -1.43 -14.13 -2.53
CA ASN A 10 -0.25 -14.93 -2.83
C ASN A 10 0.88 -14.59 -1.84
N LEU A 11 1.16 -13.30 -1.58
CA LEU A 11 2.20 -12.91 -0.61
C LEU A 11 1.94 -13.47 0.79
N ALA A 12 0.69 -13.47 1.25
CA ALA A 12 0.26 -14.04 2.51
C ALA A 12 0.53 -15.56 2.56
N GLU A 13 0.09 -16.30 1.54
CA GLU A 13 0.34 -17.74 1.43
C GLU A 13 1.84 -18.08 1.39
N GLN A 14 2.65 -17.29 0.68
CA GLN A 14 4.09 -17.53 0.62
C GLN A 14 4.78 -17.21 1.95
N LEU A 15 4.36 -16.15 2.67
CA LEU A 15 4.90 -15.83 3.99
C LEU A 15 4.58 -16.93 5.03
N GLU A 16 3.40 -17.54 4.98
CA GLU A 16 3.09 -18.69 5.83
C GLU A 16 4.02 -19.89 5.52
N LYS A 17 4.31 -20.16 4.25
CA LYS A 17 5.28 -21.22 3.87
C LYS A 17 6.70 -20.91 4.37
N VAL A 18 7.13 -19.66 4.30
CA VAL A 18 8.43 -19.21 4.84
C VAL A 18 8.48 -19.43 6.35
N ARG A 19 7.40 -19.07 7.06
CA ARG A 19 7.27 -19.29 8.50
C ARG A 19 7.36 -20.78 8.85
N GLU A 20 6.59 -21.63 8.19
CA GLU A 20 6.62 -23.08 8.41
C GLU A 20 8.02 -23.66 8.20
N SER A 21 8.68 -23.25 7.11
CA SER A 21 10.05 -23.64 6.78
C SER A 21 11.03 -23.24 7.89
N LEU A 22 10.94 -22.01 8.41
CA LEU A 22 11.77 -21.54 9.51
C LEU A 22 11.53 -22.32 10.80
N GLY A 23 10.27 -22.68 11.11
CA GLY A 23 9.93 -23.51 12.26
C GLY A 23 10.58 -24.88 12.21
N ILE A 24 10.59 -25.52 11.04
CA ILE A 24 11.22 -26.84 10.83
C ILE A 24 12.73 -26.77 11.02
N ILE A 25 13.39 -25.80 10.39
CA ILE A 25 14.83 -25.62 10.51
C ILE A 25 15.21 -25.32 11.97
N ALA A 26 14.44 -24.47 12.65
CA ALA A 26 14.72 -24.12 14.04
C ALA A 26 14.60 -25.33 14.96
N ASN A 27 13.53 -26.12 14.83
CA ASN A 27 13.34 -27.33 15.63
C ASN A 27 14.48 -28.32 15.42
N ALA A 28 14.88 -28.57 14.17
CA ALA A 28 15.95 -29.51 13.85
C ALA A 28 17.32 -29.03 14.38
N VAL A 29 17.69 -27.77 14.14
CA VAL A 29 18.96 -27.20 14.59
C VAL A 29 19.02 -27.13 16.13
N ASN A 30 17.90 -26.78 16.78
CA ASN A 30 17.85 -26.68 18.24
C ASN A 30 17.96 -28.05 18.92
N ALA A 31 17.35 -29.09 18.33
CA ALA A 31 17.37 -30.46 18.83
C ALA A 31 18.66 -31.25 18.52
N ASP A 32 19.51 -30.73 17.64
CA ASP A 32 20.78 -31.37 17.30
C ASP A 32 21.74 -31.35 18.50
N ASN A 33 22.05 -32.51 19.06
CA ASN A 33 22.93 -32.63 20.22
C ASN A 33 24.42 -32.67 19.85
N ASP A 34 24.74 -32.82 18.56
CA ASP A 34 26.13 -32.88 18.06
C ASP A 34 26.70 -31.48 17.83
N LEU A 35 25.85 -30.45 17.80
CA LEU A 35 26.25 -29.06 17.63
C LEU A 35 26.35 -28.32 18.96
N SER A 36 27.45 -27.58 19.15
CA SER A 36 27.54 -26.53 20.17
C SER A 36 26.55 -25.40 19.88
N ASP A 37 26.28 -24.54 20.87
CA ASP A 37 25.38 -23.40 20.67
C ASP A 37 25.83 -22.45 19.55
N ASP A 38 27.15 -22.23 19.40
CA ASP A 38 27.72 -21.48 18.27
C ASP A 38 27.57 -22.23 16.95
N GLY A 39 27.76 -23.56 16.96
CA GLY A 39 27.50 -24.41 15.80
C GLY A 39 26.05 -24.32 15.33
N LYS A 40 25.10 -24.28 16.25
CA LYS A 40 23.67 -24.08 15.97
C LYS A 40 23.39 -22.71 15.35
N ASN A 41 24.02 -21.65 15.85
CA ASN A 41 23.86 -20.29 15.29
C ASN A 41 24.43 -20.20 13.86
N ASN A 42 25.57 -20.85 13.59
CA ASN A 42 26.18 -20.92 12.26
C ASN A 42 25.31 -21.72 11.28
N ALA A 43 24.81 -22.89 11.71
CA ALA A 43 23.89 -23.71 10.92
C ALA A 43 22.59 -22.94 10.60
N TRP A 44 21.99 -22.28 11.61
CA TRP A 44 20.82 -21.43 11.45
C TRP A 44 21.05 -20.34 10.40
N THR A 45 22.12 -19.57 10.53
CA THR A 45 22.45 -18.48 9.60
C THR A 45 22.61 -19.00 8.16
N ARG A 46 23.30 -20.13 8.00
CA ARG A 46 23.52 -20.76 6.68
C ARG A 46 22.21 -21.23 6.05
N TYR A 47 21.36 -21.93 6.81
CA TYR A 47 20.13 -22.53 6.28
C TYR A 47 19.01 -21.50 6.05
N THR A 48 19.06 -20.36 6.75
CA THR A 48 18.06 -19.29 6.62
C THR A 48 18.47 -18.15 5.68
N ALA A 49 19.66 -18.21 5.08
CA ALA A 49 20.08 -17.21 4.08
C ALA A 49 19.08 -17.05 2.91
N PRO A 50 18.48 -18.13 2.35
CA PRO A 50 17.44 -17.99 1.31
C PRO A 50 16.17 -17.31 1.82
N HIS A 51 15.77 -17.55 3.08
CA HIS A 51 14.60 -16.90 3.69
C HIS A 51 14.81 -15.40 3.85
N ARG A 52 16.01 -14.96 4.25
CA ARG A 52 16.37 -13.54 4.32
C ARG A 52 16.21 -12.86 2.97
N ALA A 53 16.73 -13.48 1.91
CA ALA A 53 16.60 -12.97 0.55
C ALA A 53 15.13 -12.91 0.09
N TYR A 54 14.32 -13.88 0.50
CA TYR A 54 12.89 -13.90 0.17
C TYR A 54 12.11 -12.81 0.90
N VAL A 55 12.33 -12.66 2.21
CA VAL A 55 11.70 -11.62 3.04
C VAL A 55 11.99 -10.23 2.48
N ALA A 56 13.23 -9.97 2.03
CA ALA A 56 13.59 -8.72 1.36
C ALA A 56 12.81 -8.49 0.04
N GLN A 57 12.50 -9.54 -0.72
CA GLN A 57 11.66 -9.43 -1.93
C GLN A 57 10.21 -9.10 -1.58
N VAL A 58 9.68 -9.67 -0.49
CA VAL A 58 8.33 -9.37 -0.01
C VAL A 58 8.25 -7.91 0.48
N GLU A 59 9.24 -7.44 1.23
CA GLU A 59 9.35 -6.03 1.65
C GLU A 59 9.36 -5.09 0.43
N THR A 60 10.20 -5.38 -0.56
CA THR A 60 10.26 -4.63 -1.83
C THR A 60 8.91 -4.62 -2.54
N ALA A 61 8.20 -5.76 -2.59
CA ALA A 61 6.90 -5.85 -3.23
C ALA A 61 5.84 -4.99 -2.53
N LEU A 62 5.81 -4.96 -1.19
CA LEU A 62 4.90 -4.11 -0.43
C LEU A 62 5.18 -2.62 -0.65
N GLU A 63 6.44 -2.23 -0.76
CA GLU A 63 6.81 -0.88 -1.15
C GLU A 63 6.36 -0.54 -2.58
N THR A 64 6.52 -1.46 -3.53
CA THR A 64 6.05 -1.28 -4.92
C THR A 64 4.53 -1.13 -4.96
N ILE A 65 3.78 -1.93 -4.20
CA ILE A 65 2.32 -1.83 -4.11
C ILE A 65 1.92 -0.45 -3.59
N SER A 66 2.53 0.01 -2.50
CA SER A 66 2.28 1.33 -1.93
C SER A 66 2.50 2.45 -2.96
N LYS A 67 3.66 2.43 -3.63
CA LYS A 67 4.00 3.40 -4.69
C LYS A 67 3.02 3.36 -5.86
N ASN A 68 2.54 2.17 -6.25
CA ASN A 68 1.59 2.05 -7.35
C ASN A 68 0.22 2.61 -6.99
N ILE A 69 -0.26 2.37 -5.77
CA ILE A 69 -1.52 2.94 -5.26
C ILE A 69 -1.41 4.46 -5.21
N ASP A 70 -0.34 5.00 -4.61
CA ASP A 70 -0.11 6.44 -4.52
C ASP A 70 -0.04 7.09 -5.90
N LYS A 71 0.66 6.45 -6.85
CA LYS A 71 0.75 6.94 -8.22
C LYS A 71 -0.62 6.95 -8.91
N ALA A 72 -1.43 5.91 -8.73
CA ALA A 72 -2.77 5.85 -9.31
C ALA A 72 -3.69 6.90 -8.69
N PHE A 73 -3.66 7.05 -7.36
CA PHE A 73 -4.41 8.09 -6.64
C PHE A 73 -4.04 9.49 -7.12
N ASN A 74 -2.74 9.81 -7.18
CA ASN A 74 -2.28 11.12 -7.64
C ASN A 74 -2.65 11.38 -9.10
N ALA A 75 -2.54 10.37 -9.98
CA ALA A 75 -2.97 10.53 -11.38
C ALA A 75 -4.48 10.79 -11.50
N ALA A 76 -5.31 10.11 -10.70
CA ALA A 76 -6.75 10.36 -10.65
C ALA A 76 -7.08 11.75 -10.07
N ARG A 77 -6.35 12.17 -9.03
CA ARG A 77 -6.45 13.50 -8.44
C ARG A 77 -6.09 14.59 -9.44
N ASP A 78 -4.96 14.46 -10.14
CA ASP A 78 -4.51 15.44 -11.15
C ASP A 78 -5.51 15.57 -12.30
N LYS A 79 -6.19 14.48 -12.65
CA LYS A 79 -7.27 14.48 -13.65
C LYS A 79 -8.55 15.17 -13.14
N ALA A 80 -8.87 15.04 -11.85
CA ALA A 80 -10.03 15.70 -11.25
C ALA A 80 -9.78 17.18 -10.91
N LEU A 81 -8.52 17.55 -10.70
CA LEU A 81 -8.02 18.90 -10.44
C LEU A 81 -7.02 19.33 -11.52
N PRO A 82 -7.42 19.38 -12.80
CA PRO A 82 -6.49 19.72 -13.86
C PRO A 82 -6.03 21.17 -13.70
N THR A 83 -4.75 21.43 -13.95
CA THR A 83 -4.17 22.77 -13.99
C THR A 83 -3.76 23.15 -15.40
N ALA A 84 -3.91 24.41 -15.79
CA ALA A 84 -3.47 24.88 -17.10
C ALA A 84 -1.93 24.89 -17.20
N THR A 85 -1.39 24.31 -18.27
CA THR A 85 0.07 24.20 -18.48
C THR A 85 0.64 25.37 -19.28
N ALA A 86 -0.11 25.88 -20.28
CA ALA A 86 0.29 27.02 -21.10
C ALA A 86 -0.14 28.36 -20.47
N ASP A 87 0.67 29.41 -20.65
CA ASP A 87 0.43 30.73 -20.03
C ASP A 87 -0.90 31.35 -20.47
N THR A 88 -1.27 31.22 -21.74
CA THR A 88 -2.60 31.66 -22.23
C THR A 88 -3.74 30.91 -21.53
N GLY A 89 -3.57 29.62 -21.28
CA GLY A 89 -4.57 28.80 -20.57
C GLY A 89 -4.69 29.19 -19.10
N LYS A 90 -3.57 29.51 -18.44
CA LYS A 90 -3.56 30.02 -17.07
C LYS A 90 -4.30 31.35 -16.98
N LEU A 91 -3.99 32.28 -17.89
CA LEU A 91 -4.66 33.58 -17.95
C LEU A 91 -6.18 33.44 -18.15
N VAL A 92 -6.62 32.57 -19.06
CA VAL A 92 -8.05 32.30 -19.26
C VAL A 92 -8.69 31.77 -17.98
N ALA A 93 -8.05 30.80 -17.31
CA ALA A 93 -8.57 30.24 -16.07
C ALA A 93 -8.67 31.29 -14.95
N GLU A 94 -7.66 32.15 -14.80
CA GLU A 94 -7.63 33.25 -13.85
C GLU A 94 -8.70 34.31 -14.16
N MET A 95 -8.90 34.67 -15.43
CA MET A 95 -9.95 35.61 -15.83
C MET A 95 -11.35 35.09 -15.54
N GLU A 96 -11.62 33.81 -15.84
CA GLU A 96 -12.91 33.20 -15.50
C GLU A 96 -13.10 33.06 -13.99
N LEU A 97 -12.05 32.71 -13.24
CA LEU A 97 -12.07 32.71 -11.78
C LEU A 97 -12.45 34.11 -11.24
N GLN A 98 -11.80 35.17 -11.73
CA GLN A 98 -12.09 36.54 -11.31
C GLN A 98 -13.54 36.93 -11.62
N ARG A 99 -14.11 36.49 -12.76
CA ARG A 99 -15.53 36.71 -13.06
C ARG A 99 -16.45 36.00 -12.08
N ILE A 100 -16.13 34.77 -11.67
CA ILE A 100 -16.89 34.04 -10.65
C ILE A 100 -16.84 34.79 -9.32
N ILE A 101 -15.64 35.16 -8.86
CA ILE A 101 -15.44 35.89 -7.61
C ILE A 101 -16.18 37.24 -7.63
N SER A 102 -16.09 37.98 -8.74
CA SER A 102 -16.72 39.30 -8.90
C SER A 102 -18.25 39.25 -8.89
N ARG A 103 -18.85 38.10 -9.26
CA ARG A 103 -20.30 37.88 -9.18
C ARG A 103 -20.79 37.60 -7.74
N GLY A 104 -19.86 37.43 -6.80
CA GLY A 104 -20.13 37.07 -5.42
C GLY A 104 -20.00 35.57 -5.22
N ILE A 105 -19.12 35.18 -4.30
CA ILE A 105 -19.03 33.81 -3.80
C ILE A 105 -20.12 33.65 -2.73
N PRO A 106 -20.91 32.57 -2.74
CA PRO A 106 -21.84 32.29 -1.64
C PRO A 106 -21.13 32.15 -0.30
N ASP A 107 -21.71 32.71 0.76
CA ASP A 107 -21.13 32.61 2.12
C ASP A 107 -21.45 31.28 2.81
N ASP A 108 -22.48 30.56 2.37
CA ASP A 108 -22.89 29.29 2.97
C ASP A 108 -22.19 28.08 2.33
N ILE A 109 -21.75 27.15 3.18
CA ILE A 109 -21.02 25.93 2.79
C ILE A 109 -21.79 25.09 1.75
N GLY A 110 -23.12 25.01 1.86
CA GLY A 110 -23.93 24.20 0.95
C GLY A 110 -23.96 24.77 -0.47
N SER A 111 -24.01 26.08 -0.61
CA SER A 111 -23.95 26.76 -1.91
C SER A 111 -22.54 26.76 -2.49
N LEU A 112 -21.50 26.87 -1.67
CA LEU A 112 -20.11 26.66 -2.09
C LEU A 112 -19.88 25.26 -2.65
N TYR A 113 -20.41 24.25 -1.95
CA TYR A 113 -20.39 22.87 -2.40
C TYR A 113 -21.04 22.73 -3.78
N ARG A 114 -22.29 23.20 -3.92
CA ARG A 114 -23.02 23.17 -5.21
C ARG A 114 -22.31 23.92 -6.33
N LEU A 115 -21.68 25.06 -6.03
CA LEU A 115 -20.91 25.81 -7.02
C LEU A 115 -19.77 24.96 -7.58
N VAL A 116 -18.96 24.36 -6.70
CA VAL A 116 -17.81 23.55 -7.10
C VAL A 116 -18.22 22.24 -7.79
N THR A 117 -19.28 21.59 -7.32
CA THR A 117 -19.76 20.32 -7.91
C THR A 117 -20.54 20.51 -9.20
N SER A 118 -21.11 21.70 -9.45
CA SER A 118 -21.77 22.02 -10.73
C SER A 118 -20.79 22.26 -11.89
N MET A 119 -19.51 22.44 -11.60
CA MET A 119 -18.47 22.66 -12.60
C MET A 119 -17.79 21.34 -12.99
N GLU A 120 -17.63 21.12 -14.29
CA GLU A 120 -16.80 20.04 -14.80
C GLU A 120 -15.31 20.23 -14.41
N PRO A 121 -14.52 19.15 -14.27
CA PRO A 121 -13.08 19.22 -14.04
C PRO A 121 -12.38 20.13 -15.08
N SER A 122 -11.81 21.24 -14.60
CA SER A 122 -11.20 22.28 -15.44
C SER A 122 -10.20 23.12 -14.63
N PRO A 123 -9.21 23.77 -15.29
CA PRO A 123 -8.29 24.69 -14.62
C PRO A 123 -8.97 25.78 -13.79
N THR A 124 -10.11 26.31 -14.26
CA THR A 124 -10.90 27.30 -13.53
C THR A 124 -11.52 26.72 -12.26
N ARG A 125 -12.11 25.51 -12.32
CA ARG A 125 -12.65 24.82 -11.15
C ARG A 125 -11.55 24.54 -10.13
N THR A 126 -10.39 24.07 -10.59
CA THR A 126 -9.22 23.85 -9.72
C THR A 126 -8.81 25.15 -9.05
N ALA A 127 -8.61 26.24 -9.80
CA ALA A 127 -8.22 27.53 -9.23
C ALA A 127 -9.26 28.05 -8.21
N LEU A 128 -10.56 27.84 -8.47
CA LEU A 128 -11.63 28.17 -7.52
C LEU A 128 -11.52 27.36 -6.22
N ILE A 129 -11.31 26.05 -6.29
CA ILE A 129 -11.14 25.20 -5.09
C ILE A 129 -9.97 25.70 -4.24
N HIS A 130 -8.83 25.99 -4.86
CA HIS A 130 -7.65 26.49 -4.16
C HIS A 130 -7.88 27.87 -3.53
N GLU A 131 -8.60 28.77 -4.20
CA GLU A 131 -8.95 30.08 -3.66
C GLU A 131 -9.90 29.96 -2.47
N LEU A 132 -10.90 29.08 -2.54
CA LEU A 132 -11.84 28.82 -1.45
C LEU A 132 -11.14 28.18 -0.24
N GLU A 133 -10.19 27.28 -0.46
CA GLU A 133 -9.31 26.73 0.59
C GLU A 133 -8.47 27.83 1.24
N ALA A 134 -7.82 28.68 0.43
CA ALA A 134 -6.98 29.77 0.93
C ALA A 134 -7.75 30.82 1.74
N ARG A 135 -9.04 31.01 1.45
CA ARG A 135 -9.95 31.89 2.22
C ARG A 135 -10.55 31.22 3.45
N GLY A 136 -10.26 29.94 3.69
CA GLY A 136 -10.80 29.17 4.81
C GLY A 136 -12.26 28.75 4.64
N HIS A 137 -12.80 28.79 3.42
CA HIS A 137 -14.17 28.36 3.12
C HIS A 137 -14.30 26.85 2.91
N LEU A 138 -13.23 26.18 2.45
CA LEU A 138 -13.16 24.73 2.31
C LEU A 138 -12.00 24.18 3.15
N SER A 139 -12.26 23.13 3.94
CA SER A 139 -11.18 22.34 4.55
C SER A 139 -10.68 21.30 3.55
N SER A 140 -9.48 20.76 3.79
CA SER A 140 -8.94 19.67 2.97
C SER A 140 -9.83 18.42 3.01
N GLU A 141 -10.56 18.15 4.11
CA GLU A 141 -11.53 17.03 4.15
C GLU A 141 -12.74 17.30 3.25
N MET A 142 -13.22 18.54 3.20
CA MET A 142 -14.33 18.92 2.30
C MET A 142 -13.91 18.78 0.84
N ILE A 143 -12.68 19.17 0.50
CA ILE A 143 -12.13 19.01 -0.85
C ILE A 143 -12.05 17.53 -1.21
N SER A 144 -11.53 16.69 -0.32
CA SER A 144 -11.52 15.23 -0.54
C SER A 144 -12.93 14.67 -0.74
N GLY A 145 -13.90 15.07 0.09
CA GLY A 145 -15.30 14.65 -0.06
C GLY A 145 -15.93 15.08 -1.39
N ILE A 146 -15.68 16.32 -1.83
CA ILE A 146 -16.08 16.82 -3.16
C ILE A 146 -15.46 15.95 -4.27
N LEU A 147 -14.18 15.62 -4.17
CA LEU A 147 -13.50 14.83 -5.18
C LEU A 147 -14.02 13.39 -5.23
N GLU A 148 -14.31 12.79 -4.08
CA GLU A 148 -14.87 11.44 -4.00
C GLU A 148 -16.30 11.36 -4.54
N GLU A 149 -17.16 12.34 -4.24
CA GLU A 149 -18.54 12.35 -4.74
C GLU A 149 -18.60 12.54 -6.26
N ASN A 150 -17.71 13.36 -6.82
CA ASN A 150 -17.73 13.69 -8.26
C ASN A 150 -16.83 12.77 -9.11
N SER A 151 -16.00 11.92 -8.50
CA SER A 151 -15.10 11.01 -9.22
C SER A 151 -15.14 9.60 -8.62
N PRO A 152 -15.87 8.66 -9.28
CA PRO A 152 -15.87 7.25 -8.88
C PRO A 152 -14.46 6.64 -8.84
N GLU A 153 -13.55 7.14 -9.68
CA GLU A 153 -12.14 6.72 -9.72
C GLU A 153 -11.41 7.11 -8.43
N ILE A 154 -11.59 8.36 -7.95
CA ILE A 154 -11.00 8.82 -6.69
C ILE A 154 -11.61 8.08 -5.51
N ALA A 155 -12.93 7.93 -5.46
CA ALA A 155 -13.61 7.18 -4.39
C ALA A 155 -13.09 5.73 -4.27
N ALA A 156 -12.92 5.05 -5.41
CA ALA A 156 -12.35 3.70 -5.45
C ALA A 156 -10.89 3.68 -4.94
N LEU A 157 -10.07 4.66 -5.34
CA LEU A 157 -8.66 4.75 -4.93
C LEU A 157 -8.50 5.15 -3.45
N THR A 158 -9.34 6.03 -2.90
CA THR A 158 -9.37 6.30 -1.45
C THR A 158 -9.68 5.01 -0.69
N SER A 159 -10.73 4.28 -1.10
CA SER A 159 -11.09 3.00 -0.46
C SER A 159 -9.92 2.00 -0.52
N MET A 160 -9.23 1.93 -1.65
CA MET A 160 -8.04 1.11 -1.82
C MET A 160 -6.88 1.53 -0.89
N MET A 161 -6.63 2.82 -0.72
CA MET A 161 -5.62 3.32 0.23
C MET A 161 -5.94 2.91 1.67
N VAL A 162 -7.21 3.03 2.09
CA VAL A 162 -7.65 2.64 3.44
C VAL A 162 -7.48 1.13 3.66
N GLN A 163 -7.86 0.31 2.67
CA GLN A 163 -7.68 -1.14 2.72
C GLN A 163 -6.19 -1.50 2.75
N HIS A 164 -5.38 -0.88 1.90
CA HIS A 164 -3.92 -1.08 1.85
C HIS A 164 -3.26 -0.80 3.19
N VAL A 165 -3.59 0.30 3.87
CA VAL A 165 -3.04 0.63 5.19
C VAL A 165 -3.31 -0.49 6.20
N ARG A 166 -4.52 -1.05 6.19
CA ARG A 166 -4.88 -2.17 7.08
C ARG A 166 -4.07 -3.41 6.75
N ILE A 167 -4.04 -3.82 5.49
CA ILE A 167 -3.30 -5.02 5.04
C ILE A 167 -1.81 -4.86 5.33
N ALA A 168 -1.22 -3.73 4.95
CA ALA A 168 0.19 -3.42 5.15
C ALA A 168 0.58 -3.49 6.63
N SER A 169 -0.27 -3.02 7.55
CA SER A 169 0.02 -3.12 8.99
C SER A 169 0.23 -4.56 9.47
N VAL A 170 -0.57 -5.50 8.97
CA VAL A 170 -0.46 -6.93 9.31
C VAL A 170 0.80 -7.54 8.68
N PHE A 171 1.07 -7.22 7.42
CA PHE A 171 2.30 -7.66 6.75
C PHE A 171 3.55 -7.14 7.46
N THR A 172 3.61 -5.84 7.78
CA THR A 172 4.74 -5.24 8.50
C THR A 172 4.97 -5.92 9.84
N TYR A 173 3.91 -6.20 10.60
CA TYR A 173 4.01 -6.92 11.86
C TYR A 173 4.61 -8.34 11.69
N ASN A 174 4.13 -9.09 10.71
CA ASN A 174 4.62 -10.45 10.46
C ASN A 174 6.04 -10.47 9.88
N LEU A 175 6.42 -9.48 9.06
CA LEU A 175 7.78 -9.30 8.57
C LEU A 175 8.74 -8.98 9.71
N GLN A 176 8.37 -8.10 10.64
CA GLN A 176 9.16 -7.83 11.86
C GLN A 176 9.35 -9.09 12.70
N THR A 177 8.29 -9.87 12.89
CA THR A 177 8.35 -11.15 13.62
C THR A 177 9.28 -12.14 12.91
N THR A 178 9.20 -12.22 11.58
CA THR A 178 10.07 -13.09 10.77
C THR A 178 11.52 -12.66 10.85
N ASN A 179 11.80 -11.36 10.72
CA ASN A 179 13.14 -10.80 10.85
C ASN A 179 13.74 -11.07 12.24
N LYS A 180 12.93 -10.98 13.30
CA LYS A 180 13.35 -11.37 14.66
C LYS A 180 13.71 -12.85 14.72
N ALA A 181 12.86 -13.74 14.20
CA ALA A 181 13.13 -15.18 14.16
C ALA A 181 14.40 -15.50 13.35
N LEU A 182 14.60 -14.83 12.21
CA LEU A 182 15.81 -14.98 11.39
C LEU A 182 17.08 -14.60 12.17
N ASN A 183 17.02 -13.58 13.03
CA ASN A 183 18.16 -13.14 13.83
C ASN A 183 18.36 -13.92 15.13
N ASP A 184 17.32 -14.58 15.64
CA ASP A 184 17.38 -15.40 16.85
C ASP A 184 16.59 -16.70 16.67
N ARG A 185 17.33 -17.81 16.52
CA ARG A 185 16.77 -19.16 16.38
C ARG A 185 15.90 -19.62 17.56
N LYS A 186 15.96 -18.94 18.72
CA LYS A 186 15.15 -19.23 19.90
C LYS A 186 13.87 -18.38 19.96
N ALA A 187 13.77 -17.30 19.19
CA ALA A 187 12.64 -16.36 19.20
C ALA A 187 11.44 -16.77 18.33
N VAL A 188 11.37 -18.04 17.90
CA VAL A 188 10.53 -18.48 16.78
C VAL A 188 9.04 -18.25 17.03
N PHE A 189 8.47 -17.31 16.25
CA PHE A 189 7.04 -17.03 16.02
C PHE A 189 6.08 -17.00 17.22
N VAL A 190 6.52 -16.53 18.39
CA VAL A 190 5.68 -16.38 19.59
C VAL A 190 4.44 -15.51 19.35
N HIS A 191 4.51 -14.57 18.41
CA HIS A 191 3.38 -13.72 18.02
C HIS A 191 3.27 -13.62 16.50
N TRP A 192 2.54 -14.55 15.89
CA TRP A 192 2.20 -14.52 14.47
C TRP A 192 0.73 -14.23 14.27
N VAL A 193 0.41 -13.26 13.41
CA VAL A 193 -0.97 -13.01 12.99
C VAL A 193 -1.22 -13.84 11.74
N SER A 194 -2.16 -14.77 11.78
CA SER A 194 -2.52 -15.59 10.62
C SER A 194 -2.94 -14.70 9.45
N LEU A 195 -2.21 -14.78 8.35
CA LEU A 195 -2.46 -14.00 7.12
C LEU A 195 -3.52 -14.65 6.23
N THR A 196 -3.95 -15.87 6.56
CA THR A 196 -4.86 -16.71 5.76
C THR A 196 -6.30 -16.70 6.27
N ARG A 197 -6.61 -15.93 7.32
CA ARG A 197 -8.01 -15.67 7.67
C ARG A 197 -8.67 -14.94 6.51
N SER A 198 -9.85 -15.42 6.14
CA SER A 198 -10.61 -15.18 4.91
C SER A 198 -11.09 -13.74 4.72
N ASP A 199 -10.21 -12.77 4.80
CA ASP A 199 -10.57 -11.38 4.60
C ASP A 199 -10.58 -11.11 3.09
N ALA A 200 -11.74 -10.72 2.58
CA ALA A 200 -11.92 -10.25 1.21
C ALA A 200 -10.87 -9.17 0.82
N ASP A 201 -10.33 -8.48 1.83
CA ASP A 201 -9.24 -7.51 1.73
C ASP A 201 -8.00 -8.06 0.99
N TYR A 202 -7.65 -9.35 1.11
CA TYR A 202 -6.48 -9.92 0.41
C TYR A 202 -6.70 -10.17 -1.09
N ASP A 203 -7.96 -10.07 -1.58
CA ASP A 203 -8.31 -10.11 -3.00
C ASP A 203 -8.32 -8.72 -3.65
N MET A 204 -7.87 -7.69 -2.93
CA MET A 204 -7.78 -6.32 -3.43
C MET A 204 -6.96 -6.26 -4.73
N GLU A 205 -7.57 -5.64 -5.74
CA GLU A 205 -6.89 -5.34 -7.01
C GLU A 205 -6.00 -4.12 -6.85
N VAL A 206 -4.74 -4.28 -7.20
CA VAL A 206 -3.72 -3.23 -7.13
C VAL A 206 -3.34 -2.81 -8.55
N PRO A 207 -3.22 -1.50 -8.82
CA PRO A 207 -2.67 -1.00 -10.08
C PRO A 207 -1.24 -1.50 -10.33
N GLY A 208 -0.99 -1.92 -11.55
CA GLY A 208 0.30 -2.48 -11.97
C GLY A 208 0.46 -3.97 -11.67
N HIS A 209 1.51 -4.55 -12.23
CA HIS A 209 1.89 -5.93 -11.99
C HIS A 209 2.95 -5.99 -10.90
N VAL A 210 2.63 -6.68 -9.80
CA VAL A 210 3.59 -6.97 -8.72
C VAL A 210 3.79 -8.48 -8.67
N PHE A 211 5.02 -8.91 -8.90
CA PHE A 211 5.39 -10.32 -8.90
C PHE A 211 6.49 -10.58 -7.89
N VAL A 212 6.24 -11.54 -7.01
CA VAL A 212 7.25 -12.17 -6.17
C VAL A 212 7.28 -13.63 -6.55
N SER A 213 8.48 -14.17 -6.77
CA SER A 213 8.61 -15.59 -7.09
C SER A 213 8.01 -16.44 -5.96
N PRO A 214 7.36 -17.58 -6.25
CA PRO A 214 6.90 -18.46 -5.19
C PRO A 214 8.05 -18.92 -4.30
N TRP A 215 7.82 -18.99 -2.98
CA TRP A 215 8.79 -19.57 -2.07
C TRP A 215 9.00 -21.05 -2.40
N LYS A 216 10.27 -21.47 -2.40
CA LYS A 216 10.66 -22.86 -2.58
C LYS A 216 11.34 -23.36 -1.31
N PRO A 217 10.92 -24.53 -0.77
CA PRO A 217 11.61 -25.15 0.36
C PRO A 217 13.12 -25.26 0.11
N THR A 218 13.89 -25.01 1.16
CA THR A 218 15.36 -25.13 1.07
C THR A 218 15.77 -26.60 1.16
N ASN A 219 16.96 -26.94 0.65
CA ASN A 219 17.49 -28.31 0.80
C ASN A 219 17.59 -28.73 2.27
N ALA A 220 17.91 -27.80 3.18
CA ALA A 220 17.95 -28.06 4.61
C ALA A 220 16.56 -28.45 5.13
N GLU A 221 15.52 -27.68 4.78
CA GLU A 221 14.13 -28.01 5.12
C GLU A 221 13.72 -29.37 4.55
N THR A 222 14.03 -29.67 3.29
CA THR A 222 13.70 -30.96 2.66
C THR A 222 14.33 -32.13 3.41
N VAL A 223 15.58 -31.99 3.86
CA VAL A 223 16.28 -33.02 4.64
C VAL A 223 15.64 -33.18 6.03
N TYR A 224 15.26 -32.09 6.69
CA TYR A 224 14.65 -32.14 8.02
C TYR A 224 13.21 -32.63 8.02
N ARG A 225 12.44 -32.42 6.95
CA ARG A 225 11.09 -32.97 6.80
C ARG A 225 11.07 -34.49 6.57
N ALA A 226 12.18 -35.06 6.12
CA ALA A 226 12.30 -36.50 5.82
C ALA A 226 12.80 -37.34 7.00
N ARG A 227 13.09 -36.72 8.14
CA ARG A 227 13.53 -37.36 9.39
C ARG A 227 12.37 -37.41 10.38
#